data_AF-A0A941DNX7-F1
#
_entry.id   AF-A0A941DNX7-F1
#
_cell.length_a   1.000
_cell.length_b   1.000
_cell.length_c   1.000
_cell.angle_alpha   90.00
_cell.angle_beta   90.00
_cell.angle_gamma   90.00
#
_symmetry.space_group_name_H-M   'P 1'
#
loop_
_entity.id
_entity.type
_entity.pdbx_description
1 polymer ?
#
loop_
_entity_poly.entity_id
_entity_poly.type
_entity_poly.pdbx_seq_one_letter_code
_entity_poly.pdbx_strand_id
1 'polypeptide(L)' 'MLATDNTLQVKGLQKSYGARQVVRDVSLMVKSGEVVGLLGPNGAGKTTSFYMIVGLVPS' A
#
# COMPACT_ATOMS: atom_id res chain seq x y z
N MET A 1 27.38 -7.42 -11.53
CA MET A 1 26.02 -7.32 -12.09
C MET A 1 25.07 -7.45 -10.91
N LEU A 2 24.61 -6.33 -10.35
CA LEU A 2 23.64 -6.35 -9.27
C LEU A 2 22.32 -6.81 -9.88
N ALA A 3 21.78 -7.94 -9.45
CA ALA A 3 20.44 -8.33 -9.82
C ALA A 3 19.51 -7.22 -9.32
N THR A 4 18.82 -6.54 -10.24
CA THR A 4 17.72 -5.65 -9.89
C THR A 4 16.57 -6.54 -9.48
N ASP A 5 16.53 -6.94 -8.21
CA ASP A 5 15.40 -7.70 -7.70
C ASP A 5 14.15 -6.86 -7.89
N ASN A 6 13.22 -7.35 -8.71
CA ASN A 6 11.94 -6.67 -8.94
C ASN A 6 11.23 -6.53 -7.59
N THR A 7 11.12 -5.29 -7.13
CA THR A 7 10.62 -4.97 -5.80
C THR A 7 9.50 -3.96 -5.92
N LEU A 8 8.34 -4.26 -5.34
CA LEU A 8 7.28 -3.29 -5.15
C LEU A 8 7.64 -2.42 -3.94
N GLN A 9 7.75 -1.11 -4.15
CA GLN A 9 8.03 -0.16 -3.08
C GLN A 9 6.92 0.88 -2.96
N VAL A 10 6.40 1.03 -1.75
CA VAL A 10 5.39 2.02 -1.38
C VAL A 10 5.99 2.88 -0.27
N LYS A 11 5.92 4.20 -0.41
CA LYS A 11 6.42 5.15 0.60
C LYS A 11 5.37 6.19 0.91
N GLY A 12 5.07 6.33 2.19
CA GLY A 12 4.22 7.38 2.75
C GLY A 12 2.84 7.50 2.13
N LEU A 13 2.24 6.36 1.79
CA LEU A 13 0.93 6.28 1.18
C LEU A 13 -0.13 6.83 2.13
N GLN A 14 -0.95 7.76 1.65
CA GLN A 14 -1.92 8.48 2.46
C GLN A 14 -3.23 8.59 1.71
N LYS A 15 -4.35 8.64 2.43
CA LYS A 15 -5.65 8.92 1.82
C LYS A 15 -6.64 9.49 2.80
N SER A 16 -7.31 10.55 2.36
CA SER A 16 -8.48 11.10 3.03
C SER A 16 -9.69 11.03 2.10
N TYR A 17 -10.84 10.73 2.67
CA TYR A 17 -12.15 10.88 2.03
C TYR A 17 -12.93 11.90 2.84
N GLY A 18 -13.10 13.11 2.27
CA GLY A 18 -13.59 14.27 3.03
C GLY A 18 -12.70 14.54 4.24
N ALA A 19 -13.31 14.73 5.41
CA ALA A 19 -12.60 14.99 6.66
C ALA A 19 -11.94 13.75 7.29
N ARG A 20 -12.22 12.54 6.77
CA ARG A 20 -11.73 11.29 7.37
C ARG A 20 -10.44 10.85 6.71
N GLN A 21 -9.36 10.80 7.48
CA GLN A 21 -8.10 10.18 7.07
C GLN A 21 -8.20 8.66 7.23
N VAL A 22 -8.21 7.94 6.11
CA VAL A 22 -8.39 6.47 6.04
C VAL A 22 -7.04 5.74 6.00
N VAL A 23 -6.03 6.30 5.34
CA VAL A 23 -4.67 5.76 5.29
C VAL A 23 -3.69 6.84 5.74
N ARG A 24 -2.77 6.49 6.64
CA ARG A 24 -1.82 7.41 7.27
C ARG A 24 -0.40 6.85 7.13
N ASP A 25 0.38 7.46 6.26
CA ASP A 25 1.82 7.25 6.11
C ASP A 25 2.24 5.77 5.99
N VAL A 26 1.55 5.01 5.13
CA VAL A 26 1.85 3.58 4.96
C VAL A 26 3.03 3.40 4.01
N SER A 27 4.08 2.75 4.50
CA SER A 27 5.26 2.38 3.73
C SER A 27 5.49 0.87 3.81
N LEU A 28 5.76 0.23 2.67
CA LEU A 28 6.08 -1.20 2.61
C LEU A 28 6.96 -1.51 1.39
N MET A 29 7.64 -2.65 1.48
CA MET A 29 8.47 -3.21 0.42
C MET A 29 8.10 -4.68 0.27
N VAL A 30 7.88 -5.13 -0.96
CA VAL A 30 7.60 -6.55 -1.28
C VAL A 30 8.55 -6.99 -2.37
N LYS A 31 9.35 -8.01 -2.09
CA LYS A 31 10.27 -8.61 -3.05
C LYS A 31 9.54 -9.57 -3.98
N SER A 32 10.07 -9.77 -5.18
CA SER A 32 9.56 -10.78 -6.11
C SER A 32 9.48 -12.16 -5.45
N GLY A 33 8.31 -12.80 -5.51
CA GLY A 33 8.04 -14.11 -4.91
C GLY A 33 7.51 -14.07 -3.48
N GLU A 34 7.48 -12.91 -2.81
CA GLU A 34 6.87 -12.79 -1.48
C GLU A 34 5.33 -12.75 -1.57
N VAL A 35 4.67 -13.43 -0.65
CA VAL A 35 3.22 -13.34 -0.42
C VAL A 35 2.99 -12.57 0.86
N VAL A 36 2.26 -11.45 0.75
CA VAL A 36 1.98 -10.56 1.88
C VAL A 36 0.48 -10.42 2.09
N GLY A 37 0.03 -10.59 3.33
CA GLY A 37 -1.34 -10.33 3.75
C GLY A 37 -1.45 -9.01 4.50
N LEU A 38 -2.33 -8.10 4.05
CA LEU A 38 -2.69 -6.90 4.79
C LEU A 38 -3.92 -7.20 5.66
N LEU A 39 -3.74 -7.29 6.98
CA LEU A 39 -4.78 -7.68 7.94
C LEU A 39 -5.22 -6.51 8.83
N GLY A 40 -6.44 -6.59 9.38
CA GLY A 40 -7.00 -5.57 10.26
C GLY A 40 -8.53 -5.52 10.23
N PRO A 41 -9.19 -4.79 11.14
CA PRO A 41 -10.66 -4.71 11.22
C PRO A 41 -11.28 -3.99 10.01
N ASN A 42 -12.60 -4.03 9.91
CA ASN A 42 -13.34 -3.28 8.89
C ASN A 42 -13.10 -1.78 9.03
N GLY A 43 -12.91 -1.09 7.89
CA GLY A 43 -12.63 0.35 7.87
C GLY A 43 -11.18 0.75 8.19
N ALA A 44 -10.26 -0.21 8.41
CA ALA A 44 -8.84 0.07 8.67
C ALA A 44 -8.03 0.55 7.44
N GLY A 45 -8.65 0.71 6.27
CA GLY A 45 -7.99 1.20 5.07
C GLY A 45 -7.35 0.15 4.17
N LYS A 46 -7.52 -1.16 4.45
CA LYS A 46 -6.91 -2.26 3.69
C LYS A 46 -7.17 -2.20 2.17
N THR A 47 -8.44 -2.18 1.78
CA THR A 47 -8.84 -2.09 0.36
C THR A 47 -8.38 -0.77 -0.27
N THR A 48 -8.44 0.33 0.47
CA THR A 48 -7.97 1.65 0.02
C THR A 48 -6.46 1.60 -0.26
N SER A 49 -5.65 1.08 0.65
CA SER A 49 -4.21 0.90 0.44
C SER A 49 -3.92 0.02 -0.77
N PHE A 50 -4.60 -1.13 -0.88
CA PHE A 50 -4.42 -2.03 -2.01
C PHE A 50 -4.74 -1.35 -3.35
N TYR A 51 -5.88 -0.66 -3.44
CA TYR A 51 -6.29 0.06 -4.66
C TYR A 51 -5.36 1.20 -5.04
N MET A 52 -4.77 1.90 -4.06
CA MET A 52 -3.77 2.90 -4.37
C MET A 52 -2.47 2.29 -4.88
N ILE A 53 -2.03 1.18 -4.30
CA ILE A 53 -0.82 0.46 -4.73
C ILE A 53 -0.95 -0.04 -6.17
N VAL A 54 -2.11 -0.55 -6.57
CA VAL A 54 -2.36 -1.03 -7.94
C VAL A 54 -2.81 0.06 -8.92
N GLY A 55 -2.89 1.32 -8.48
CA GLY A 55 -3.24 2.46 -9.34
C GLY A 55 -4.73 2.63 -9.66
N LEU A 56 -5.63 1.94 -8.94
CA LEU A 56 -7.09 2.08 -9.10
C LEU A 56 -7.66 3.32 -8.39
N VAL A 57 -6.93 3.85 -7.40
CA VAL A 57 -7.28 5.05 -6.64
C VAL A 57 -6.02 5.94 -6.54
N PRO A 58 -6.13 7.26 -6.71
CA PRO A 58 -4.97 8.14 -6.52
C PRO A 58 -4.52 8.12 -5.06
N SER A 59 -3.20 8.12 -4.86
CA SER A 59 -2.56 8.35 -3.57
C SER A 59 -2.70 9.80 -3.10
#